data_AF-A0A6A0A6Y0-F1
#
_entry.id   AF-A0A6A0A6Y0-F1
#
_cell.length_a   1.000
_cell.length_b   1.000
_cell.length_c   1.000
_cell.angle_alpha   90.00
_cell.angle_beta   90.00
_cell.angle_gamma   90.00
#
_symmetry.space_group_name_H-M   'P 1'
#
loop_
_entity.id
_entity.type
_entity.pdbx_description
1 polymer ?
#
loop_
_entity_poly.entity_id
_entity_poly.type
_entity_poly.pdbx_seq_one_letter_code
_entity_poly.pdbx_strand_id
1 'polypeptide(L)' 'MVESSRLGEPRAKVVTELVKELNDAVAGSYVEESPEQLLATNPQFIAEFTVVIATQPFVSMA' A
#
# COMPACT_ATOMS: atom_id res chain seq x y z
N MET A 1 2.80 -13.46 -9.09
CA MET A 1 3.71 -12.46 -9.68
C MET A 1 2.84 -11.34 -10.23
N VAL A 2 3.31 -10.09 -10.33
CA VAL A 2 2.50 -9.05 -11.01
C VAL A 2 2.70 -9.20 -12.51
N GLU A 3 1.61 -9.45 -13.23
CA GLU A 3 1.62 -9.66 -14.67
C GLU A 3 1.86 -8.35 -15.44
N SER A 4 2.57 -8.44 -16.57
CA SER A 4 2.87 -7.27 -17.42
C SER A 4 1.61 -6.59 -17.98
N SER A 5 0.50 -7.32 -18.05
CA SER A 5 -0.81 -6.77 -18.47
C SER A 5 -1.37 -5.74 -17.50
N ARG A 6 -0.88 -5.72 -16.24
CA ARG A 6 -1.31 -4.79 -15.18
C ARG A 6 -0.51 -3.50 -15.14
N LEU A 7 0.44 -3.30 -16.07
CA LEU A 7 1.24 -2.08 -16.13
C LEU A 7 0.35 -0.86 -16.37
N GLY A 8 0.63 0.21 -15.63
CA GLY A 8 -0.17 1.45 -15.65
C GLY A 8 -1.31 1.48 -14.64
N GLU A 9 -1.68 0.34 -14.03
CA GLU A 9 -2.62 0.33 -12.91
C GLU A 9 -1.94 0.71 -11.59
N PRO A 10 -2.70 1.30 -10.63
CA PRO A 10 -2.19 1.58 -9.30
C PRO A 10 -1.64 0.32 -8.63
N ARG A 11 -0.35 0.35 -8.27
CA ARG A 11 0.35 -0.79 -7.66
C ARG A 11 -0.37 -1.33 -6.42
N ALA A 12 -0.86 -0.43 -5.56
CA ALA A 12 -1.54 -0.80 -4.32
C ALA A 12 -2.83 -1.59 -4.58
N LYS A 13 -3.61 -1.19 -5.60
CA LYS A 13 -4.81 -1.90 -6.06
C LYS A 13 -4.48 -3.32 -6.53
N VAL A 14 -3.59 -3.42 -7.53
CA VAL A 14 -3.23 -4.70 -8.16
C VAL A 14 -2.72 -5.71 -7.12
N VAL A 15 -1.82 -5.29 -6.23
CA VAL A 15 -1.23 -6.17 -5.23
C VAL A 15 -2.25 -6.59 -4.18
N THR A 16 -3.15 -5.70 -3.76
CA THR A 16 -4.21 -6.04 -2.80
C THR A 16 -5.17 -7.09 -3.37
N GLU A 17 -5.55 -6.97 -4.64
CA GLU A 17 -6.38 -7.98 -5.33
C GLU A 17 -5.68 -9.35 -5.31
N LEU A 18 -4.41 -9.41 -5.76
CA LEU A 18 -3.64 -10.66 -5.82
C LEU A 18 -3.39 -11.30 -4.44
N VAL A 19 -3.15 -10.51 -3.39
CA VAL A 19 -2.91 -11.04 -2.04
C VAL A 19 -4.19 -11.58 -1.43
N LYS A 20 -5.34 -10.97 -1.72
CA LYS A 20 -6.65 -11.44 -1.22
C LYS A 20 -7.00 -12.83 -1.74
N GLU A 21 -6.62 -13.17 -2.97
CA GLU A 21 -6.82 -14.52 -3.56
C GLU A 21 -6.15 -15.64 -2.76
N LEU A 22 -5.16 -15.32 -1.90
CA LEU A 22 -4.49 -16.32 -1.07
C LEU A 22 -5.33 -16.73 0.16
N ASN A 23 -6.18 -15.85 0.66
CA ASN A 23 -7.05 -16.11 1.80
C ASN A 23 -8.24 -15.14 1.86
N ASP A 24 -9.40 -15.60 1.38
CA ASP A 24 -10.63 -14.80 1.30
C ASP A 24 -11.21 -14.40 2.66
N ALA A 25 -10.78 -15.02 3.76
CA ALA A 25 -11.18 -14.61 5.10
C ALA A 25 -10.51 -13.31 5.56
N VAL A 26 -9.46 -12.86 4.87
CA VAL A 26 -8.72 -11.64 5.21
C VAL A 26 -9.30 -10.45 4.46
N ALA A 27 -9.73 -9.43 5.21
CA ALA A 27 -10.12 -8.15 4.63
C ALA A 27 -8.85 -7.39 4.19
N GLY A 28 -8.73 -7.12 2.88
CA GLY A 28 -7.67 -6.30 2.30
C GLY A 28 -8.23 -5.00 1.71
N SER A 29 -7.52 -3.89 1.95
CA SER A 29 -7.81 -2.55 1.44
C SER A 29 -6.53 -1.88 0.93
N TYR A 30 -6.69 -0.79 0.17
CA TYR A 30 -5.57 0.00 -0.34
C TYR A 30 -5.92 1.49 -0.37
N VAL A 31 -4.87 2.33 -0.44
CA VAL A 31 -4.97 3.77 -0.67
C VAL A 31 -4.08 4.14 -1.87
N GLU A 32 -4.52 5.12 -2.67
CA GLU A 32 -3.77 5.62 -3.84
C GLU A 32 -3.04 6.94 -3.51
N GLU A 33 -2.47 7.03 -2.32
CA GLU A 33 -1.67 8.17 -1.86
C GLU A 33 -0.27 7.70 -1.46
N SER A 34 0.74 8.54 -1.67
CA SER A 34 2.08 8.24 -1.17
C SER A 34 2.12 8.36 0.36
N PRO A 35 3.04 7.65 1.05
CA PRO A 35 3.18 7.79 2.50
C PRO A 35 3.41 9.24 2.96
N GLU A 36 4.17 10.03 2.18
CA GLU A 36 4.45 11.44 2.47
C GLU A 36 3.19 12.31 2.37
N GLN A 37 2.39 12.10 1.32
CA GLN A 37 1.13 12.82 1.14
C GLN A 37 0.14 12.49 2.27
N LEU A 38 0.00 11.21 2.58
CA LEU A 38 -0.91 10.72 3.61
C LEU A 38 -0.54 11.23 5.02
N LEU A 39 0.75 11.30 5.33
CA LEU A 39 1.23 11.85 6.59
C LEU A 39 1.05 13.37 6.70
N ALA A 40 1.16 14.09 5.57
CA ALA A 40 0.93 15.52 5.54
C ALA A 40 -0.56 15.87 5.70
N THR A 41 -1.47 15.04 5.17
CA THR A 41 -2.93 15.28 5.20
C THR A 41 -3.60 14.67 6.43
N ASN A 42 -3.21 13.46 6.83
CA ASN A 42 -3.78 12.73 7.95
C ASN A 42 -2.72 11.85 8.67
N PRO A 43 -1.88 12.44 9.53
CA PRO A 43 -0.84 11.70 10.25
C PRO A 43 -1.41 10.61 11.18
N GLN A 44 -2.66 10.74 11.62
CA GLN A 44 -3.31 9.78 12.52
C GLN A 44 -3.65 8.46 11.83
N PHE A 45 -3.73 8.43 10.50
CA PHE A 45 -4.05 7.22 9.74
C PHE A 45 -3.15 6.03 10.11
N ILE A 46 -1.85 6.28 10.30
CA ILE A 46 -0.88 5.23 10.64
C ILE A 46 -1.14 4.63 12.03
N ALA A 47 -1.76 5.38 12.93
CA ALA A 47 -2.10 4.91 14.28
C ALA A 47 -3.28 3.92 14.29
N GLU A 48 -4.01 3.76 13.17
CA GLU A 48 -5.10 2.79 13.05
C GLU A 48 -4.59 1.34 12.90
N PHE A 49 -3.30 1.15 12.63
CA PHE A 49 -2.70 -0.15 12.38
C PHE A 49 -1.94 -0.68 13.60
N THR A 50 -2.03 -1.99 13.84
CA THR A 50 -1.27 -2.65 14.93
C THR A 50 0.24 -2.65 14.66
N VAL A 51 0.63 -2.83 13.38
CA VAL A 51 2.02 -2.83 12.92
C VAL A 51 2.05 -2.20 11.54
N VAL A 52 3.08 -1.40 11.29
CA VAL A 52 3.31 -0.73 10.01
C VAL A 52 4.62 -1.22 9.44
N ILE A 53 4.57 -1.75 8.21
CA ILE A 53 5.74 -2.31 7.51
C ILE A 53 6.05 -1.37 6.34
N ALA A 54 7.11 -0.59 6.46
CA ALA A 54 7.61 0.24 5.36
C ALA A 54 8.69 -0.51 4.58
N THR A 55 8.50 -0.67 3.27
CA THR A 55 9.49 -1.29 2.37
C THR A 55 9.94 -0.28 1.32
N GLN A 56 11.23 -0.30 0.98
CA GLN A 56 11.85 0.68 0.08
C GLN A 56 11.51 2.15 0.43
N PRO A 57 11.59 2.55 1.72
CA PRO A 57 11.34 3.94 2.08
C PRO A 57 12.34 4.81 1.33
N PHE A 58 11.84 5.71 0.48
CA PHE A 58 12.68 6.66 -0.21
C PHE A 58 13.18 7.67 0.82
N VAL A 59 14.38 7.45 1.36
CA VAL A 59 15.06 8.43 2.21
C VAL A 59 16.02 9.21 1.32
N SER A 60 15.55 10.33 0.78
CA SER A 60 16.45 11.35 0.23
C SER A 60 17.10 12.06 1.42
N MET A 61 18.26 11.58 1.86
CA MET A 61 19.15 12.40 2.69
C MET A 61 19.70 13.53 1.82
N ALA A 62 19.33 14.77 2.18
CA ALA A 62 20.02 15.97 1.71
C ALA A 62 21.49 15.97 2.13
#